data_AF-A0A920IUB2-F1
#
_entry.id   AF-A0A920IUB2-F1
#
_cell.length_a   1.000
_cell.length_b   1.000
_cell.length_c   1.000
_cell.angle_alpha   90.00
_cell.angle_beta   90.00
_cell.angle_gamma   90.00
#
_symmetry.space_group_name_H-M   'P 1'
#
loop_
_entity.id
_entity.type
_entity.pdbx_description
1 polymer ?
#
loop_
_entity_poly.entity_id
_entity_poly.type
_entity_poly.pdbx_seq_one_letter_code
_entity_poly.pdbx_strand_id
1 'polypeptide(L)'
;MKIAVLIKQVPGSESALPINDSQNWIDESSVTFVMNPPDNYALEEALILKEKIGEGEVVIVSMGPNRVQKVIREGLAKGADRGIHLLQEGKIENDPFQFPKKFQQL
;
A
#
# COMPACT_ATOMS: atom_id res chain seq x y z
N MET A 1 18.39 -10.86 6.83
CA MET A 1 16.98 -11.27 6.55
C MET A 1 16.31 -10.27 5.60
N LYS A 2 15.28 -10.64 4.83
CA LYS A 2 14.51 -9.72 3.98
C LYS A 2 13.01 -9.84 4.29
N ILE A 3 12.37 -8.73 4.64
CA ILE A 3 10.95 -8.64 4.99
C ILE A 3 10.23 -7.83 3.92
N ALA A 4 9.22 -8.42 3.28
CA ALA A 4 8.31 -7.70 2.42
C ALA A 4 7.08 -7.25 3.22
N VAL A 5 6.81 -5.94 3.24
CA VAL A 5 5.63 -5.36 3.88
C VAL A 5 4.67 -4.91 2.80
N LEU A 6 3.56 -5.62 2.65
CA LEU A 6 2.50 -5.27 1.71
C LEU A 6 1.65 -4.16 2.33
N ILE A 7 1.56 -3.03 1.63
CA ILE A 7 0.73 -1.90 2.05
C ILE A 7 -0.34 -1.58 1.02
N LYS A 8 -1.48 -1.10 1.49
CA LYS A 8 -2.61 -0.66 0.67
C LYS A 8 -2.92 0.80 0.95
N GLN A 9 -3.14 1.54 -0.14
CA GLN A 9 -3.71 2.88 -0.07
C GLN A 9 -5.23 2.77 -0.04
N VAL A 10 -5.87 3.34 0.98
CA VAL A 10 -7.33 3.30 1.20
C VAL A 10 -7.90 4.71 1.33
N PRO A 11 -9.21 4.93 1.10
CA PRO A 11 -9.87 6.17 1.49
C PRO A 11 -9.70 6.44 2.98
N GLY A 12 -9.36 7.68 3.35
CA GLY A 12 -9.26 8.09 4.75
C GLY A 12 -10.63 8.10 5.42
N SER A 13 -10.65 7.89 6.74
CA SER A 13 -11.89 7.87 7.55
C SER A 13 -12.71 9.15 7.42
N GLU A 14 -12.03 10.29 7.26
CA GLU A 14 -12.66 11.61 7.14
C GLU A 14 -13.12 11.95 5.72
N SER A 15 -12.88 11.08 4.74
CA SER A 15 -13.25 11.35 3.35
C SER A 15 -14.71 11.06 3.11
N ALA A 16 -15.43 12.02 2.50
CA ALA A 16 -16.70 11.72 1.87
C ALA A 16 -16.48 10.70 0.72
N LEU A 17 -17.40 9.75 0.57
CA LEU A 17 -17.33 8.70 -0.45
C LEU A 17 -18.52 8.82 -1.42
N PRO A 18 -18.60 9.91 -2.22
CA PRO A 18 -19.65 10.02 -3.24
C PRO A 18 -19.49 8.92 -4.29
N ILE A 19 -20.61 8.42 -4.79
CA ILE A 19 -20.65 7.43 -5.86
C ILE A 19 -20.49 8.14 -7.20
N ASN A 20 -19.71 7.55 -8.12
CA ASN A 20 -19.52 8.10 -9.46
C ASN A 20 -20.80 8.01 -10.31
N ASP A 21 -20.86 8.77 -11.41
CA ASP A 21 -22.03 8.79 -12.32
C ASP A 21 -22.37 7.41 -12.92
N SER A 22 -21.36 6.53 -13.02
CA SER A 22 -21.52 5.16 -13.52
C SER A 22 -22.04 4.17 -12.47
N GLN A 23 -22.28 4.61 -11.22
CA GLN A 23 -22.78 3.81 -10.10
C GLN A 23 -22.02 2.50 -9.83
N ASN A 24 -20.72 2.47 -10.12
CA ASN A 24 -19.91 1.26 -9.98
C ASN A 24 -18.67 1.43 -9.09
N TRP A 25 -18.38 2.65 -8.66
CA TRP A 25 -17.23 2.99 -7.82
C TRP A 25 -17.45 4.33 -7.09
N ILE A 26 -16.48 4.71 -6.26
CA ILE A 26 -16.40 6.04 -5.66
C ILE A 26 -15.84 7.06 -6.67
N ASP A 27 -16.28 8.30 -6.57
CA ASP A 27 -15.59 9.41 -7.22
C ASP A 27 -14.30 9.71 -6.45
N GLU A 28 -13.17 9.27 -7.01
CA GLU A 28 -11.85 9.41 -6.40
C GLU A 28 -11.37 10.88 -6.33
N SER A 29 -11.99 11.81 -7.08
CA SER A 29 -11.56 13.21 -7.12
C SER A 29 -11.79 13.96 -5.79
N SER A 30 -12.78 13.53 -5.00
CA SER A 30 -13.09 14.11 -3.69
C SER A 30 -12.50 13.31 -2.51
N VAL A 31 -11.75 12.25 -2.77
CA VAL A 31 -11.33 11.29 -1.75
C VAL A 31 -9.87 11.52 -1.36
N THR A 32 -9.63 11.71 -0.06
CA THR A 32 -8.28 11.75 0.48
C THR A 32 -7.81 10.34 0.76
N PHE A 33 -6.79 9.90 0.02
CA PHE A 33 -6.21 8.58 0.18
C PHE A 33 -5.05 8.57 1.18
N VAL A 34 -5.02 7.55 2.04
CA VAL A 34 -4.04 7.35 3.12
C VAL A 34 -3.52 5.92 3.13
N MET A 35 -2.40 5.68 3.80
CA MET A 35 -1.97 4.32 4.14
C MET A 35 -3.01 3.67 5.05
N ASN A 36 -3.38 2.42 4.76
CA ASN A 36 -4.28 1.65 5.61
C ASN A 36 -3.73 1.59 7.05
N PRO A 37 -4.51 1.94 8.08
CA PRO A 37 -4.00 2.04 9.45
C PRO A 37 -3.30 0.76 9.96
N PRO A 38 -3.84 -0.46 9.76
CA PRO A 38 -3.16 -1.72 10.07
C PRO A 38 -1.75 -1.85 9.48
N ASP A 39 -1.54 -1.35 8.27
CA ASP A 39 -0.29 -1.51 7.53
C ASP A 39 0.84 -0.66 8.14
N ASN A 40 0.50 0.41 8.89
CA ASN A 40 1.49 1.16 9.67
C ASN A 40 2.11 0.28 10.76
N TYR A 41 1.30 -0.54 11.44
CA TYR A 41 1.81 -1.45 12.47
C TYR A 41 2.62 -2.59 11.84
N ALA A 42 2.25 -3.06 10.65
CA ALA A 42 3.01 -4.06 9.92
C ALA A 42 4.41 -3.54 9.52
N LEU A 43 4.50 -2.29 9.08
CA LEU A 43 5.78 -1.64 8.81
C LEU A 43 6.62 -1.47 10.09
N GLU A 44 5.99 -0.99 11.16
CA GLU A 44 6.66 -0.81 12.46
C GLU A 44 7.28 -2.11 12.97
N GLU A 45 6.51 -3.21 13.01
CA GLU A 45 7.02 -4.48 13.50
C GLU A 45 8.15 -5.03 12.61
N ALA A 46 8.08 -4.82 11.29
CA ALA A 46 9.16 -5.20 10.38
C ALA A 46 10.46 -4.44 10.67
N LEU A 47 10.38 -3.15 10.99
CA LEU A 47 11.52 -2.33 11.38
C LEU A 47 12.10 -2.79 12.72
N ILE A 48 11.25 -3.01 13.73
CA ILE A 48 11.65 -3.54 15.04
C ILE A 48 12.36 -4.89 14.90
N LEU A 49 11.85 -5.79 14.06
CA LEU A 49 12.48 -7.10 13.81
C LEU A 49 13.85 -6.95 13.12
N LYS A 50 13.96 -6.06 12.13
CA LYS A 50 15.24 -5.75 11.47
C LYS A 50 16.25 -5.21 12.48
N GLU A 51 15.85 -4.28 13.35
CA GLU A 51 16.71 -3.71 14.39
C GLU A 51 17.18 -4.76 15.41
N LYS A 52 16.27 -5.63 15.88
CA LYS A 52 16.61 -6.73 16.82
C LYS A 52 17.63 -7.70 16.26
N ILE A 53 17.58 -7.96 14.95
CA ILE A 53 18.51 -8.87 14.26
C ILE A 53 19.82 -8.15 13.91
N GLY A 54 19.80 -6.82 13.76
CA GLY A 54 20.97 -6.00 13.44
C GLY A 54 21.35 -6.00 11.96
N GLU A 55 20.71 -6.83 11.15
CA GLU A 55 20.90 -6.88 9.70
C GLU A 55 19.60 -7.23 8.96
N GLY A 56 19.45 -6.70 7.76
CA GLY A 56 18.37 -7.06 6.87
C GLY A 56 17.82 -5.88 6.08
N GLU A 57 16.76 -6.17 5.34
CA GLU A 57 16.11 -5.24 4.45
C GLU A 57 14.59 -5.31 4.63
N VAL A 58 13.95 -4.17 4.84
CA VAL A 58 12.50 -4.00 4.82
C VAL A 58 12.12 -3.39 3.46
N VAL A 59 11.42 -4.18 2.66
CA VAL A 59 10.94 -3.78 1.33
C VAL A 59 9.45 -3.51 1.41
N ILE A 60 9.05 -2.27 1.16
CA ILE A 60 7.64 -1.90 1.10
C ILE A 60 7.10 -2.15 -0.30
N VAL A 61 5.95 -2.82 -0.39
CA VAL A 61 5.33 -3.18 -1.67
C VAL A 61 3.90 -2.69 -1.69
N SER A 62 3.52 -2.00 -2.76
CA SER A 62 2.13 -1.61 -2.96
C SER A 62 1.71 -1.75 -4.42
N MET A 63 0.45 -2.10 -4.63
CA MET A 63 -0.15 -2.31 -5.95
C MET A 63 -1.29 -1.33 -6.17
N GLY A 64 -1.34 -0.73 -7.36
CA GLY A 64 -2.44 0.14 -7.76
C GLY A 64 -2.01 1.27 -8.70
N PRO A 65 -2.89 2.27 -8.91
CA PRO A 65 -2.60 3.39 -9.80
C PRO A 65 -1.47 4.29 -9.26
N ASN A 66 -1.02 5.25 -10.07
CA ASN A 66 0.09 6.15 -9.72
C ASN A 66 -0.03 6.85 -8.34
N ARG A 67 -1.26 7.11 -7.86
CA ARG A 67 -1.49 7.69 -6.52
C ARG A 67 -0.93 6.86 -5.36
N VAL A 68 -0.73 5.56 -5.55
CA VAL A 68 -0.14 4.66 -4.55
C VAL A 68 1.31 5.01 -4.22
N GLN A 69 2.03 5.70 -5.11
CA GLN A 69 3.39 6.19 -4.82
C GLN A 69 3.47 7.04 -3.56
N LYS A 70 2.38 7.74 -3.19
CA LYS A 70 2.30 8.51 -1.94
C LYS A 70 2.60 7.62 -0.72
N VAL A 71 1.91 6.50 -0.58
CA VAL A 71 2.06 5.61 0.59
C VAL A 71 3.38 4.84 0.57
N ILE A 72 3.92 4.55 -0.63
CA ILE A 72 5.29 4.00 -0.77
C ILE A 72 6.31 4.99 -0.24
N ARG A 73 6.22 6.27 -0.64
CA ARG A 73 7.13 7.33 -0.16
C ARG A 73 6.97 7.57 1.35
N GLU A 74 5.75 7.52 1.88
CA GLU A 74 5.52 7.58 3.33
C GLU A 74 6.23 6.44 4.07
N GLY A 75 6.16 5.21 3.57
CA GLY A 75 6.87 4.08 4.19
C GLY A 75 8.39 4.15 4.08
N LEU A 76 8.91 4.62 2.93
CA LEU A 76 10.34 4.92 2.77
C LEU A 76 10.79 5.99 3.78
N ALA A 77 10.01 7.06 3.94
CA ALA A 77 10.29 8.12 4.91
C ALA A 77 10.26 7.63 6.37
N LYS A 78 9.51 6.57 6.66
CA LYS A 78 9.44 5.92 7.98
C LYS A 78 10.59 4.94 8.25
N GLY A 79 11.41 4.60 7.25
CA GLY A 79 12.58 3.75 7.43
C GLY A 79 12.60 2.45 6.61
N ALA A 80 11.62 2.21 5.73
CA ALA A 80 11.75 1.13 4.76
C ALA A 80 12.94 1.39 3.82
N ASP A 81 13.70 0.34 3.50
CA ASP A 81 14.93 0.46 2.72
C ASP A 81 14.66 0.64 1.23
N ARG A 82 13.62 -0.04 0.72
CA ARG A 82 13.29 -0.03 -0.70
C ARG A 82 11.79 -0.13 -0.93
N GLY A 83 11.31 0.50 -1.99
CA GLY A 83 9.90 0.49 -2.40
C GLY A 83 9.70 -0.22 -3.73
N ILE A 84 8.63 -1.01 -3.83
CA ILE A 84 8.16 -1.64 -5.07
C ILE A 84 6.75 -1.16 -5.34
N HIS A 85 6.55 -0.52 -6.49
CA HIS A 85 5.24 -0.15 -7.01
C HIS A 85 4.83 -1.13 -8.10
N LEU A 86 3.86 -1.98 -7.81
CA LEU A 86 3.16 -2.77 -8.81
C LEU A 86 2.11 -1.88 -9.48
N LEU A 87 2.49 -1.22 -10.58
CA LEU A 87 1.61 -0.33 -11.32
C LEU A 87 0.42 -1.11 -11.90
N GLN A 88 -0.78 -0.62 -11.60
CA GLN A 88 -2.02 -1.08 -12.23
C GLN A 88 -2.69 0.08 -12.96
N GLU A 89 -2.85 -0.08 -14.26
CA GLU A 89 -3.57 0.85 -15.13
C GLU A 89 -4.99 0.35 -15.41
N GLY A 90 -5.92 1.28 -15.63
CA GLY A 90 -7.31 0.95 -15.94
C GLY A 90 -8.11 0.46 -14.73
N LYS A 91 -8.90 -0.59 -14.91
CA LYS A 91 -9.76 -1.12 -13.85
C LYS A 91 -8.90 -1.66 -12.70
N ILE A 92 -9.08 -1.09 -11.52
CA ILE A 92 -8.39 -1.51 -10.30
C ILE A 92 -8.94 -2.88 -9.88
N GLU A 93 -8.04 -3.84 -9.69
CA GLU A 93 -8.37 -5.15 -9.15
C GLU A 93 -8.51 -4.98 -7.65
N ASN A 94 -9.68 -5.33 -7.13
CA ASN A 94 -10.06 -5.08 -5.76
C ASN A 94 -10.50 -6.37 -5.03
N ASP A 95 -10.54 -7.52 -5.71
CA ASP A 95 -10.80 -8.83 -5.12
C ASP A 95 -9.56 -9.36 -4.39
N PRO A 96 -9.58 -9.46 -3.03
CA PRO A 96 -8.47 -9.97 -2.22
C PRO A 96 -7.94 -11.35 -2.64
N PHE A 97 -8.76 -12.20 -3.29
CA PHE A 97 -8.32 -13.51 -3.76
C PHE A 97 -7.37 -13.42 -4.97
N GLN A 98 -7.49 -12.39 -5.80
CA GLN A 98 -6.60 -12.20 -6.96
C GLN A 98 -5.27 -11.55 -6.59
N PHE A 99 -5.21 -10.75 -5.51
CA PHE A 99 -4.01 -10.04 -5.08
C PHE A 99 -2.78 -10.94 -4.90
N PRO A 100 -2.83 -12.06 -4.12
CA PRO A 100 -1.66 -12.89 -3.85
C PRO A 100 -0.96 -13.40 -5.12
N LYS A 101 -1.72 -13.70 -6.18
CA LYS A 101 -1.17 -14.19 -7.44
C LYS A 101 -0.24 -13.18 -8.12
N LYS A 102 -0.46 -11.88 -7.90
CA LYS A 102 0.37 -10.81 -8.43
C LYS A 102 1.66 -10.61 -7.62
N PHE A 103 1.62 -10.87 -6.31
CA PHE A 103 2.80 -10.77 -5.45
C PHE A 103 3.73 -11.99 -5.51
N GLN A 104 3.23 -13.16 -5.93
CA GLN A 104 4.05 -14.38 -6.08
C GLN A 104 5.20 -14.26 -7.09
N GLN A 105 5.21 -13.22 -7.92
CA GLN A 105 6.21 -12.99 -8.96
C GLN A 105 7.34 -12.03 -8.52
N LEU A 106 7.27 -11.51 -7.28
CA LEU A 106 8.29 -10.66 -6.65
C LEU A 106 9.28 -11.48 -5.84
#